data_AF-A0A348MU20-F1
#
_entry.id   AF-A0A348MU20-F1
#
_cell.length_a   1.000
_cell.length_b   1.000
_cell.length_c   1.000
_cell.angle_alpha   90.00
_cell.angle_beta   90.00
_cell.angle_gamma   90.00
#
_symmetry.space_group_name_H-M   'P 1'
#
loop_
_entity.id
_entity.type
_entity.pdbx_description
1 polymer ?
#
loop_
_entity_poly.entity_id
_entity_poly.type
_entity_poly.pdbx_seq_one_letter_code
_entity_poly.pdbx_strand_id
1 'polypeptide(L)' 'MENVLWRGSWTTRIRIVSGLVLMIYVTMHLINIGAELYSPSFANAFQEVRLMITRSNFGKVVISSALIAHLMLSIYKVSM' A
#
# COMPACT_ATOMS: atom_id res chain seq x y z
N MET A 1 -0.74 13.91 -23.81
CA MET A 1 0.65 13.51 -23.47
C MET A 1 0.58 12.22 -22.67
N GLU A 2 1.07 11.10 -23.20
CA GLU A 2 1.14 9.84 -22.43
C GLU A 2 2.30 9.90 -21.43
N ASN A 3 1.96 9.84 -20.14
CA ASN A 3 2.89 9.89 -19.02
C ASN A 3 3.87 8.70 -19.08
N VAL A 4 5.18 8.99 -19.01
CA VAL A 4 6.28 8.02 -19.10
C VAL A 4 6.14 6.89 -18.08
N LEU A 5 5.61 7.16 -16.89
CA LEU A 5 5.39 6.16 -15.84
C LEU A 5 4.39 5.06 -16.24
N TRP A 6 3.52 5.35 -17.20
CA TRP A 6 2.51 4.43 -17.72
C TRP A 6 2.95 3.73 -19.02
N ARG A 7 4.16 3.99 -19.52
CA ARG A 7 4.71 3.30 -20.68
C ARG A 7 5.25 1.94 -20.24
N GLY A 8 4.61 0.85 -20.68
CA GLY A 8 5.01 -0.51 -20.33
C GLY A 8 3.86 -1.52 -20.44
N SER A 9 4.23 -2.80 -20.36
CA SER A 9 3.28 -3.92 -20.33
C SER A 9 2.28 -3.81 -19.16
N TRP A 10 1.16 -4.52 -19.26
CA TRP A 10 0.22 -4.66 -18.14
C TRP A 10 0.89 -5.17 -16.87
N THR A 11 1.88 -6.07 -16.97
CA THR A 11 2.66 -6.54 -15.82
C THR A 11 3.41 -5.41 -15.12
N THR A 12 4.01 -4.49 -15.87
CA THR A 12 4.70 -3.32 -15.30
C THR A 12 3.71 -2.38 -14.62
N ARG A 13 2.57 -2.11 -15.26
CA ARG A 13 1.52 -1.22 -14.71
C ARG A 13 0.94 -1.79 -13.41
N ILE A 14 0.58 -3.07 -13.40
CA ILE A 14 0.03 -3.74 -12.19
C ILE A 14 1.05 -3.70 -11.05
N ARG A 15 2.33 -4.00 -11.33
CA ARG A 15 3.39 -3.95 -10.30
C ARG A 15 3.56 -2.55 -9.70
N ILE A 16 3.49 -1.50 -10.53
CA ILE A 16 3.59 -0.10 -10.07
C ILE A 16 2.38 0.24 -9.20
N VAL A 17 1.15 -0.01 -9.69
CA VAL A 17 -0.07 0.32 -8.96
C VAL A 17 -0.14 -0.42 -7.62
N SER A 18 0.15 -1.72 -7.61
CA SER A 18 0.18 -2.50 -6.37
C SER A 18 1.27 -2.00 -5.41
N GLY A 19 2.43 -1.61 -5.92
CA GLY A 19 3.50 -0.99 -5.13
C GLY A 19 3.08 0.34 -4.50
N LEU A 20 2.36 1.19 -5.23
CA LEU A 20 1.85 2.46 -4.72
C LEU A 20 0.80 2.26 -3.62
N VAL A 21 -0.10 1.29 -3.79
CA VAL A 21 -1.08 0.93 -2.73
C VAL A 21 -0.36 0.50 -1.45
N LEU A 22 0.63 -0.39 -1.57
CA LEU A 22 1.40 -0.87 -0.42
C LEU A 22 2.26 0.24 0.20
N MET A 23 2.81 1.14 -0.62
CA MET A 23 3.55 2.31 -0.15
C MET A 23 2.67 3.20 0.72
N ILE A 24 1.48 3.56 0.25
CA ILE A 24 0.53 4.37 1.04
C ILE A 24 0.16 3.63 2.33
N TYR A 25 -0.13 2.34 2.26
CA TYR A 25 -0.45 1.53 3.43
C TYR A 25 0.68 1.57 4.48
N VAL A 26 1.93 1.33 4.07
CA VAL A 26 3.07 1.31 5.00
C VAL A 26 3.38 2.71 5.53
N THR A 27 3.28 3.75 4.71
CA THR A 27 3.44 5.15 5.17
C THR A 27 2.43 5.49 6.25
N MET A 28 1.15 5.18 6.05
CA MET A 28 0.12 5.45 7.06
C MET A 28 0.33 4.59 8.31
N HIS A 29 0.77 3.34 8.17
CA HIS A 29 1.12 2.49 9.31
C HIS A 29 2.26 3.08 10.14
N LEU A 30 3.33 3.53 9.50
CA LEU A 30 4.49 4.13 10.17
C LEU A 30 4.15 5.48 10.81
N ILE A 31 3.33 6.32 10.14
CA ILE A 31 2.82 7.57 10.74
C ILE A 31 2.05 7.27 12.03
N ASN A 32 1.23 6.22 12.05
CA ASN A 32 0.52 5.85 13.28
C ASN A 32 1.45 5.42 14.41
N ILE A 33 2.49 4.65 14.11
CA ILE A 33 3.49 4.26 15.12
C ILE A 33 4.24 5.51 15.61
N GLY A 34 4.65 6.38 14.70
CA GLY A 34 5.31 7.65 15.04
C GLY A 34 4.42 8.60 15.85
N ALA A 35 3.10 8.57 15.62
CA ALA A 35 2.11 9.36 16.36
C ALA A 35 2.12 9.04 17.87
N GLU A 36 2.46 7.81 18.26
CA GLU A 36 2.59 7.41 19.67
C GLU A 36 3.69 8.19 20.40
N LEU A 37 4.74 8.62 19.68
CA LEU A 37 5.80 9.47 20.24
C LEU A 37 5.33 10.91 20.51
N TYR A 38 4.27 11.35 19.84
CA TYR A 38 3.71 12.69 20.00
C TYR A 38 2.63 12.74 21.10
N SER A 39 1.63 11.86 21.02
CA SER A 39 0.59 11.73 22.04
C SER A 39 -0.23 10.45 21.86
N PRO A 40 -0.57 9.72 22.94
CA PRO A 40 -1.48 8.57 22.88
C PRO A 40 -2.86 8.91 22.29
N SER A 41 -3.42 10.10 22.59
CA SER A 41 -4.74 10.48 22.08
C SER A 41 -4.74 10.70 20.56
N PHE A 42 -3.66 11.28 20.04
CA PHE A 42 -3.48 11.48 18.60
C PHE A 42 -3.29 10.14 17.88
N ALA A 43 -2.46 9.26 18.42
CA ALA A 43 -2.26 7.91 17.89
C ALA A 43 -3.56 7.11 17.86
N ASN A 44 -4.37 7.17 18.92
CA ASN A 44 -5.67 6.49 18.98
C ASN A 44 -6.64 7.00 17.92
N ALA A 45 -6.78 8.32 17.77
CA ALA A 45 -7.66 8.90 16.75
C ALA A 45 -7.24 8.52 15.32
N PHE A 46 -5.94 8.57 15.02
CA PHE A 46 -5.42 8.15 13.71
C PHE A 46 -5.59 6.64 13.48
N GLN A 47 -5.43 5.85 14.54
CA GLN A 47 -5.63 4.40 14.49
C GLN A 47 -7.07 4.03 14.15
N GLU A 48 -8.05 4.67 14.75
CA GLU A 48 -9.47 4.42 14.46
C GLU A 48 -9.80 4.61 12.98
N VAL A 49 -9.34 5.72 12.39
CA VAL A 49 -9.54 6.01 10.96
C VAL A 49 -8.85 4.95 10.09
N ARG A 50 -7.59 4.62 10.39
CA ARG A 50 -6.84 3.60 9.65
C ARG A 50 -7.53 2.24 9.69
N LEU A 51 -8.00 1.82 10.87
CA LEU A 51 -8.63 0.51 11.05
C LEU A 51 -10.00 0.44 10.38
N MET A 52 -10.76 1.54 10.33
CA MET A 52 -12.04 1.59 9.59
C MET A 52 -11.85 1.23 8.11
N ILE A 53 -10.77 1.71 7.50
CA ILE A 53 -10.44 1.42 6.10
C ILE A 53 -9.82 0.03 5.98
N THR A 54 -8.74 -0.24 6.72
CA THR A 54 -7.90 -1.44 6.53
C THR A 54 -8.49 -2.73 7.09
N ARG A 55 -9.38 -2.65 8.10
CA ARG A 55 -10.09 -3.84 8.64
C ARG A 55 -11.45 -4.08 7.99
N SER A 56 -11.89 -3.22 7.07
CA SER A 56 -13.05 -3.51 6.22
C SER A 56 -12.77 -4.71 5.29
N ASN A 57 -13.82 -5.42 4.86
CA ASN A 57 -13.67 -6.52 3.89
C ASN A 57 -13.04 -6.04 2.58
N PHE A 58 -13.46 -4.86 2.11
CA PHE A 58 -12.90 -4.24 0.91
C PHE A 58 -11.41 -3.91 1.08
N GLY A 59 -11.04 -3.25 2.17
CA GLY A 59 -9.65 -2.90 2.46
C GLY A 59 -8.73 -4.13 2.56
N LYS A 60 -9.20 -5.20 3.20
CA LYS A 60 -8.46 -6.48 3.27
C LYS A 60 -8.21 -7.05 1.88
N VAL A 61 -9.23 -7.08 1.01
CA VAL A 61 -9.10 -7.60 -0.36
C VAL A 61 -8.13 -6.74 -1.18
N VAL A 62 -8.25 -5.42 -1.10
CA VAL A 62 -7.37 -4.48 -1.83
C VAL A 62 -5.91 -4.64 -1.40
N ILE A 63 -5.64 -4.63 -0.09
CA ILE A 63 -4.25 -4.73 0.41
C ILE A 63 -3.67 -6.12 0.13
N SER A 64 -4.43 -7.19 0.35
CA SER A 64 -3.95 -8.57 0.13
C SER A 64 -3.67 -8.83 -1.35
N SER A 65 -4.55 -8.38 -2.24
CA SER A 65 -4.34 -8.53 -3.69
C SER A 65 -3.17 -7.67 -4.18
N ALA A 66 -3.01 -6.44 -3.67
CA ALA A 66 -1.85 -5.62 -3.95
C ALA A 66 -0.55 -6.30 -3.49
N LEU A 67 -0.53 -6.88 -2.29
CA LEU A 67 0.63 -7.60 -1.76
C LEU A 67 1.02 -8.78 -2.66
N ILE A 68 0.06 -9.65 -2.98
CA ILE A 68 0.29 -10.83 -3.82
C ILE A 68 0.78 -10.41 -5.21
N ALA A 69 0.10 -9.46 -5.86
CA ALA A 69 0.46 -9.00 -7.19
C ALA A 69 1.84 -8.33 -7.21
N HIS A 70 2.14 -7.48 -6.23
CA HIS A 70 3.43 -6.80 -6.14
C HIS A 70 4.57 -7.80 -5.91
N LEU A 71 4.40 -8.73 -4.97
CA LEU A 71 5.41 -9.73 -4.63
C LEU A 71 5.72 -10.62 -5.83
N MET A 72 4.70 -11.24 -6.44
CA MET A 72 4.89 -12.19 -7.54
C MET A 72 5.51 -11.53 -8.78
N LEU A 73 5.02 -10.34 -9.16
CA LEU A 73 5.53 -9.64 -10.35
C LEU A 73 6.92 -9.01 -10.12
N SER A 74 7.25 -8.64 -8.88
CA SER A 74 8.59 -8.13 -8.54
C SER A 74 9.61 -9.26 -8.48
N ILE A 75 9.25 -10.42 -7.90
CA ILE A 75 10.12 -11.61 -7.91
C ILE A 75 10.38 -12.03 -9.36
N TYR A 76 9.33 -12.20 -10.17
CA TYR A 76 9.47 -12.57 -11.58
C TYR A 76 10.42 -11.64 -12.36
N LYS A 77 10.34 -10.33 -12.11
CA LYS A 77 11.19 -9.31 -12.77
C LYS A 77 12.67 -9.36 -12.33
N VAL A 78 12.98 -9.98 -11.19
CA VAL A 78 14.36 -10.09 -10.68
C VAL A 78 14.94 -11.47 -10.98
N SER A 79 14.10 -12.49 -11.12
CA SER A 79 14.54 -13.86 -11.42
C SER A 79 14.78 -14.13 -12.91
N MET A 80 14.32 -13.26 -13.80
CA MET A 80 14.40 -13.37 -15.26
C MET A 80 15.05 -12.11 -15.83
#